data_AF-A0A3N9UZS6-F1
#
_entry.id   AF-A0A3N9UZS6-F1
#
_cell.length_a   1.000
_cell.length_b   1.000
_cell.length_c   1.000
_cell.angle_alpha   90.00
_cell.angle_beta   90.00
_cell.angle_gamma   90.00
#
_symmetry.space_group_name_H-M   'P 1'
#
loop_
_entity.id
_entity.type
_entity.pdbx_description
1 polymer ?
#
loop_
_entity_poly.entity_id
_entity_poly.type
_entity_poly.pdbx_seq_one_letter_code
_entity_poly.pdbx_strand_id
1 'polypeptide(L)'
;PVPKELRISDLDVLEDRFRLAARRSLAAGFQVVEVHMAHGYLLHEFLSPLTNHRTDEYGGSFENRIRFPLRIVRAVREEWPSNLPLFVRLSVVDWVAGGWDLGQSVLLARRMKTLGVDLLDCSAGMAVPEEEIPYGPGFLVPFSAGIRSAVAIPTGAVGLITDPAQAEQIIATGQADVVSLARQMLRDPYWPLHAAKALGVTMPWPNQYLRAKNG
;
A
#
# COMPACT_ATOMS: atom_id res chain seq x y z
N PRO A 1 -20.14 -18.13 1.17
CA PRO A 1 -19.97 -19.19 0.14
C PRO A 1 -18.47 -19.35 -0.15
N VAL A 2 -18.01 -20.55 -0.50
CA VAL A 2 -16.61 -20.77 -0.92
C VAL A 2 -16.35 -19.99 -2.22
N PRO A 3 -15.23 -19.24 -2.35
CA PRO A 3 -14.92 -18.52 -3.57
C PRO A 3 -14.71 -19.49 -4.75
N LYS A 4 -15.11 -19.05 -5.94
CA LYS A 4 -14.84 -19.81 -7.17
C LYS A 4 -13.38 -19.58 -7.58
N GLU A 5 -12.64 -20.65 -7.78
CA GLU A 5 -11.28 -20.58 -8.31
C GLU A 5 -11.27 -19.98 -9.73
N LEU A 6 -10.41 -18.98 -9.95
CA LEU A 6 -10.29 -18.29 -11.24
C LEU A 6 -9.60 -19.18 -12.28
N ARG A 7 -10.14 -19.19 -13.50
CA ARG A 7 -9.48 -19.79 -14.68
C ARG A 7 -8.55 -18.76 -15.31
N ILE A 8 -7.63 -19.21 -16.17
CA ILE A 8 -6.73 -18.32 -16.92
C ILE A 8 -7.52 -17.24 -17.67
N SER A 9 -8.61 -17.60 -18.34
CA SER A 9 -9.48 -16.62 -19.03
C SER A 9 -10.09 -15.58 -18.09
N ASP A 10 -10.33 -15.94 -16.82
CA ASP A 10 -10.85 -15.00 -15.83
C ASP A 10 -9.75 -14.02 -15.39
N LEU A 11 -8.48 -14.45 -15.36
CA LEU A 11 -7.31 -13.59 -15.11
C LEU A 11 -7.11 -12.57 -16.24
N ASP A 12 -7.28 -12.98 -17.49
CA ASP A 12 -7.19 -12.08 -18.65
C ASP A 12 -8.26 -10.97 -18.56
N VAL A 13 -9.50 -11.35 -18.25
CA VAL A 13 -10.60 -10.40 -18.06
C VAL A 13 -10.32 -9.44 -16.90
N LEU A 14 -9.69 -9.91 -15.82
CA LEU A 14 -9.33 -9.06 -14.68
C LEU A 14 -8.22 -8.07 -15.06
N GLU A 15 -7.19 -8.50 -15.79
CA GLU A 15 -6.15 -7.60 -16.29
C GLU A 15 -6.76 -6.45 -17.11
N ASP A 16 -7.64 -6.77 -18.08
CA ASP A 16 -8.32 -5.77 -18.90
C ASP A 16 -9.15 -4.80 -18.05
N ARG A 17 -9.78 -5.28 -16.98
CA ARG A 17 -10.53 -4.42 -16.05
C ARG A 17 -9.62 -3.48 -15.28
N PHE A 18 -8.44 -3.92 -14.84
CA PHE A 18 -7.46 -3.04 -14.19
C PHE A 18 -6.91 -1.99 -15.16
N ARG A 19 -6.61 -2.36 -16.42
CA ARG A 19 -6.22 -1.42 -17.48
C ARG A 19 -7.29 -0.35 -17.70
N LEU A 20 -8.53 -0.78 -17.88
CA LEU A 20 -9.65 0.12 -18.11
C LEU A 20 -9.92 1.02 -16.90
N ALA A 21 -9.76 0.52 -15.68
CA ALA A 21 -9.87 1.32 -14.47
C ALA A 21 -8.79 2.41 -14.42
N ALA A 22 -7.54 2.08 -14.72
CA ALA A 22 -6.44 3.06 -14.77
C ALA A 22 -6.71 4.19 -15.78
N ARG A 23 -7.14 3.84 -17.01
CA ARG A 23 -7.53 4.82 -18.04
C ARG A 23 -8.66 5.73 -17.56
N ARG A 24 -9.67 5.17 -16.91
CA ARG A 24 -10.81 5.93 -16.39
C ARG A 24 -10.40 6.86 -15.24
N SER A 25 -9.54 6.39 -14.34
CA SER A 25 -9.00 7.23 -13.26
C SER A 25 -8.22 8.41 -13.83
N LEU A 26 -7.40 8.18 -14.86
CA LEU A 26 -6.68 9.26 -15.53
C LEU A 26 -7.64 10.26 -16.18
N ALA A 27 -8.63 9.78 -16.92
CA ALA A 27 -9.63 10.62 -17.57
C ALA A 27 -10.48 11.43 -16.56
N ALA A 28 -10.65 10.91 -15.34
CA ALA A 28 -11.33 11.60 -14.24
C ALA A 28 -10.43 12.64 -13.51
N GLY A 29 -9.15 12.75 -13.88
CA GLY A 29 -8.23 13.74 -13.32
C GLY A 29 -7.48 13.29 -12.07
N PHE A 30 -7.51 12.00 -11.72
CA PHE A 30 -6.63 11.49 -10.65
C PHE A 30 -5.17 11.65 -11.05
N GLN A 31 -4.33 12.03 -10.08
CA GLN A 31 -2.89 12.25 -10.29
C GLN A 31 -2.02 11.18 -9.66
N VAL A 32 -2.59 10.30 -8.84
CA VAL A 32 -1.95 9.11 -8.28
C VAL A 32 -2.91 7.95 -8.47
N VAL A 33 -2.39 6.79 -8.84
CA VAL A 33 -3.13 5.52 -8.82
C VAL A 33 -2.42 4.57 -7.86
N GLU A 34 -3.20 3.85 -7.05
CA GLU A 34 -2.70 2.85 -6.12
C GLU A 34 -3.33 1.49 -6.45
N VAL A 35 -2.49 0.48 -6.71
CA VAL A 35 -2.97 -0.90 -6.88
C VAL A 35 -3.02 -1.59 -5.52
N HIS A 36 -4.19 -2.11 -5.17
CA HIS A 36 -4.40 -2.76 -3.88
C HIS A 36 -3.99 -4.24 -3.91
N MET A 37 -2.91 -4.60 -3.20
CA MET A 37 -2.38 -5.96 -3.01
C MET A 37 -2.22 -6.32 -1.54
N ALA A 38 -3.23 -5.98 -0.76
CA ALA A 38 -3.18 -6.09 0.69
C ALA A 38 -4.51 -6.57 1.23
N HIS A 39 -4.56 -6.76 2.54
CA HIS A 39 -5.77 -6.96 3.35
C HIS A 39 -6.66 -8.15 2.95
N GLY A 40 -6.05 -9.18 2.37
CA GLY A 40 -6.76 -10.40 1.97
C GLY A 40 -7.69 -10.22 0.77
N TYR A 41 -7.57 -9.11 0.03
CA TYR A 41 -8.25 -8.98 -1.25
C TYR A 41 -7.50 -9.75 -2.34
N LEU A 42 -8.15 -9.89 -3.50
CA LEU A 42 -7.71 -10.71 -4.63
C LEU A 42 -6.19 -10.79 -4.86
N LEU A 43 -5.49 -9.66 -5.03
CA LEU A 43 -4.05 -9.72 -5.32
C LEU A 43 -3.23 -10.19 -4.13
N HIS A 44 -3.67 -9.90 -2.89
CA HIS A 44 -3.07 -10.47 -1.69
C HIS A 44 -3.35 -11.98 -1.58
N GLU A 45 -4.55 -12.43 -1.98
CA GLU A 45 -4.89 -13.86 -2.00
C GLU A 45 -3.92 -14.63 -2.91
N PHE A 46 -3.52 -14.07 -4.06
CA PHE A 46 -2.50 -14.71 -4.90
C PHE A 46 -1.12 -14.75 -4.24
N LEU A 47 -0.76 -13.71 -3.48
CA LEU A 47 0.54 -13.62 -2.81
C LEU A 47 0.63 -14.61 -1.65
N SER A 48 -0.36 -14.68 -0.77
CA SER A 48 -0.25 -15.47 0.46
C SER A 48 -0.42 -16.97 0.21
N PRO A 49 0.52 -17.83 0.68
CA PRO A 49 0.35 -19.28 0.60
C PRO A 49 -0.78 -19.81 1.51
N LEU A 50 -1.32 -18.97 2.41
CA LEU A 50 -2.46 -19.30 3.26
C LEU A 50 -3.78 -19.33 2.48
N THR A 51 -3.83 -18.68 1.32
CA THR A 51 -5.05 -18.53 0.50
C THR A 51 -4.86 -19.03 -0.92
N ASN A 52 -3.63 -18.97 -1.46
CA ASN A 52 -3.31 -19.53 -2.77
C ASN A 52 -2.83 -20.99 -2.69
N HIS A 53 -3.77 -21.91 -2.89
CA HIS A 53 -3.51 -23.35 -2.99
C HIS A 53 -3.49 -23.86 -4.44
N ARG A 54 -3.34 -22.97 -5.43
CA ARG A 54 -3.28 -23.37 -6.84
C ARG A 54 -2.05 -24.24 -7.11
N THR A 55 -2.22 -25.18 -8.02
CA THR A 55 -1.15 -26.09 -8.48
C THR A 55 -0.62 -25.75 -9.87
N ASP A 56 -1.16 -24.70 -10.50
CA ASP A 56 -0.71 -24.21 -11.80
C ASP A 56 0.42 -23.16 -11.67
N GLU A 57 0.74 -22.47 -12.77
CA GLU A 57 1.80 -21.47 -12.82
C GLU A 57 1.54 -20.20 -11.98
N TYR A 58 0.38 -20.10 -11.32
CA TYR A 58 0.00 -18.99 -10.45
C TYR A 58 -0.01 -19.36 -8.96
N GLY A 59 0.37 -20.59 -8.58
CA GLY A 59 0.46 -21.01 -7.17
C GLY A 59 1.72 -21.81 -6.81
N GLY A 60 1.82 -22.16 -5.53
CA GLY A 60 2.96 -22.87 -4.95
C GLY A 60 4.18 -21.97 -4.72
N SER A 61 5.11 -21.93 -5.68
CA SER A 61 6.37 -21.20 -5.53
C SER A 61 6.17 -19.69 -5.40
N PHE A 62 7.14 -18.99 -4.80
CA PHE A 62 7.15 -17.53 -4.74
C PHE A 62 6.98 -16.88 -6.12
N GLU A 63 7.75 -17.35 -7.12
CA GLU A 63 7.71 -16.81 -8.48
C GLU A 63 6.33 -16.99 -9.15
N ASN A 64 5.63 -18.09 -8.85
CA ASN A 64 4.28 -18.31 -9.35
C ASN A 64 3.25 -17.42 -8.64
N ARG A 65 3.31 -17.32 -7.30
CA ARG A 65 2.38 -16.51 -6.50
C ARG A 65 2.42 -15.02 -6.87
N ILE A 66 3.60 -14.49 -7.19
CA ILE A 66 3.75 -13.08 -7.60
C ILE A 66 3.38 -12.83 -9.07
N ARG A 67 3.21 -13.88 -9.89
CA ARG A 67 3.04 -13.76 -11.35
C ARG A 67 1.84 -12.92 -11.73
N PHE A 68 0.67 -13.21 -11.17
CA PHE A 68 -0.54 -12.46 -11.47
C PHE A 68 -0.54 -11.03 -10.87
N PRO A 69 -0.16 -10.82 -9.59
CA PRO A 69 0.04 -9.47 -9.06
C PRO A 69 0.97 -8.59 -9.90
N LEU A 70 2.14 -9.09 -10.32
CA LEU A 70 3.06 -8.33 -11.18
C LEU A 70 2.52 -8.11 -12.59
N ARG A 71 1.75 -9.07 -13.13
CA ARG A 71 1.02 -8.91 -14.39
C ARG A 71 0.06 -7.71 -14.32
N ILE A 72 -0.66 -7.55 -13.21
CA ILE A 72 -1.55 -6.40 -12.99
C ILE A 72 -0.76 -5.08 -12.82
N VAL A 73 0.35 -5.06 -12.07
CA VAL A 73 1.20 -3.85 -11.95
C VAL A 73 1.63 -3.37 -13.33
N ARG A 74 2.18 -4.28 -14.15
CA ARG A 74 2.65 -3.96 -15.49
C ARG A 74 1.51 -3.41 -16.35
N ALA A 75 0.36 -4.07 -16.33
CA ALA A 75 -0.82 -3.64 -17.08
C ALA A 75 -1.29 -2.24 -16.68
N VAL A 76 -1.36 -1.94 -15.38
CA VAL A 76 -1.71 -0.59 -14.89
C VAL A 76 -0.64 0.42 -15.28
N ARG A 77 0.64 0.07 -15.15
CA ARG A 77 1.75 0.96 -15.50
C ARG A 77 1.75 1.36 -16.97
N GLU A 78 1.41 0.44 -17.87
CA GLU A 78 1.31 0.69 -19.32
C GLU A 78 0.21 1.70 -19.68
N GLU A 79 -0.87 1.76 -18.89
CA GLU A 79 -1.97 2.72 -19.10
C GLU A 79 -1.80 4.03 -18.33
N TRP A 80 -0.98 4.03 -17.28
CA TRP A 80 -0.75 5.20 -16.44
C TRP A 80 0.44 6.03 -16.99
N PRO A 81 0.36 7.37 -17.07
CA PRO A 81 1.46 8.19 -17.56
C PRO A 81 2.70 8.11 -16.67
N SER A 82 3.90 7.93 -17.26
CA SER A 82 5.15 7.71 -16.51
C SER A 82 5.57 8.90 -15.63
N ASN A 83 5.01 10.09 -15.87
CA ASN A 83 5.24 11.28 -15.05
C ASN A 83 4.27 11.38 -13.85
N LEU A 84 3.31 10.46 -13.71
CA LEU A 84 2.39 10.40 -12.57
C LEU A 84 2.71 9.17 -11.69
N PRO A 85 2.67 9.31 -10.35
CA PRO A 85 3.00 8.21 -9.46
C PRO A 85 2.05 7.02 -9.57
N LEU A 86 2.64 5.82 -9.60
CA LEU A 86 1.99 4.53 -9.42
C LEU A 86 2.40 3.96 -8.06
N PHE A 87 1.44 3.87 -7.16
CA PHE A 87 1.62 3.25 -5.85
C PHE A 87 1.16 1.79 -5.87
N VAL A 88 1.72 0.98 -4.98
CA VAL A 88 1.17 -0.34 -4.65
C VAL A 88 1.03 -0.43 -3.14
N ARG A 89 -0.18 -0.75 -2.68
CA ARG A 89 -0.43 -1.07 -1.28
C ARG A 89 -0.24 -2.56 -1.04
N LEU A 90 0.62 -2.92 -0.08
CA LEU A 90 1.02 -4.29 0.18
C LEU A 90 0.76 -4.66 1.64
N SER A 91 0.18 -5.83 1.88
CA SER A 91 0.27 -6.49 3.19
C SER A 91 1.67 -7.11 3.27
N VAL A 92 2.58 -6.46 3.97
CA VAL A 92 4.02 -6.81 3.94
C VAL A 92 4.35 -8.06 4.73
N VAL A 93 3.43 -8.50 5.57
CA VAL A 93 3.49 -9.72 6.39
C VAL A 93 2.07 -10.19 6.66
N ASP A 94 1.88 -11.50 6.71
CA ASP A 94 0.74 -12.18 7.32
C ASP A 94 1.13 -12.61 8.73
N TRP A 95 0.29 -12.35 9.73
CA TRP A 95 0.62 -12.63 11.13
C TRP A 95 0.39 -14.10 11.53
N VAL A 96 0.58 -15.02 10.58
CA VAL A 96 0.39 -16.48 10.75
C VAL A 96 1.61 -17.21 10.19
N ALA A 97 2.06 -18.23 10.94
CA ALA A 97 3.20 -19.05 10.54
C ALA A 97 2.97 -19.71 9.17
N GLY A 98 4.00 -19.68 8.32
CA GLY A 98 3.91 -20.18 6.94
C GLY A 98 3.22 -19.22 5.96
N GLY A 99 2.78 -18.05 6.40
CA GLY A 99 2.20 -17.01 5.55
C GLY A 99 3.22 -16.17 4.77
N TRP A 100 2.74 -15.06 4.21
CA TRP A 100 3.59 -14.07 3.56
C TRP A 100 4.47 -13.34 4.60
N ASP A 101 5.74 -13.08 4.27
CA ASP A 101 6.70 -12.46 5.19
C ASP A 101 7.42 -11.25 4.57
N LEU A 102 8.17 -10.53 5.41
CA LEU A 102 8.93 -9.34 5.01
C LEU A 102 10.00 -9.67 3.96
N GLY A 103 10.64 -10.84 4.02
CA GLY A 103 11.65 -11.26 3.04
C GLY A 103 11.05 -11.41 1.65
N GLN A 104 9.88 -12.06 1.56
CA GLN A 104 9.10 -12.16 0.33
C GLN A 104 8.66 -10.77 -0.17
N SER A 105 8.22 -9.89 0.73
CA SER A 105 7.89 -8.49 0.40
C SER A 105 9.08 -7.73 -0.18
N VAL A 106 10.29 -7.88 0.36
CA VAL A 106 11.51 -7.24 -0.17
C VAL A 106 11.83 -7.76 -1.57
N LEU A 107 11.70 -9.06 -1.82
CA LEU A 107 11.91 -9.63 -3.15
C LEU A 107 10.87 -9.10 -4.15
N LEU A 108 9.59 -9.05 -3.76
CA LEU A 108 8.52 -8.52 -4.60
C LEU A 108 8.72 -7.02 -4.88
N ALA A 109 9.08 -6.24 -3.87
CA ALA A 109 9.36 -4.81 -3.98
C ALA A 109 10.47 -4.51 -4.99
N ARG A 110 11.53 -5.34 -5.05
CA ARG A 110 12.59 -5.21 -6.08
C ARG A 110 12.03 -5.39 -7.49
N ARG A 111 11.15 -6.38 -7.70
CA ARG A 111 10.48 -6.59 -9.00
C ARG A 111 9.57 -5.41 -9.34
N MET A 112 8.77 -4.93 -8.39
CA MET A 112 7.88 -3.78 -8.58
C MET A 112 8.66 -2.51 -8.93
N LYS A 113 9.80 -2.26 -8.28
CA LYS A 113 10.70 -1.15 -8.64
C LYS A 113 11.14 -1.22 -10.10
N THR A 114 11.50 -2.41 -10.60
CA THR A 114 11.87 -2.56 -12.03
C THR A 114 10.70 -2.36 -13.00
N LEU A 115 9.46 -2.46 -12.52
CA LEU A 115 8.25 -2.16 -13.30
C LEU A 115 7.82 -0.69 -13.19
N GLY A 116 8.58 0.17 -12.52
CA GLY A 116 8.24 1.59 -12.39
C GLY A 116 7.12 1.87 -11.38
N VAL A 117 7.05 1.08 -10.30
CA VAL A 117 6.30 1.46 -9.09
C VAL A 117 7.09 2.53 -8.35
N ASP A 118 6.41 3.62 -8.01
CA ASP A 118 7.02 4.83 -7.43
C ASP A 118 7.00 4.82 -5.90
N LEU A 119 6.05 4.11 -5.28
CA LEU A 119 5.95 4.00 -3.82
C LEU A 119 5.26 2.70 -3.39
N LEU A 120 5.73 2.11 -2.30
CA LEU A 120 5.03 1.02 -1.61
C LEU A 120 4.34 1.52 -0.34
N ASP A 121 3.00 1.46 -0.30
CA ASP A 121 2.21 1.72 0.92
C ASP A 121 2.18 0.46 1.78
N CYS A 122 2.93 0.48 2.88
CA CYS A 122 3.23 -0.71 3.68
C CYS A 122 2.18 -0.94 4.76
N SER A 123 1.21 -1.82 4.46
CA SER A 123 0.25 -2.33 5.43
C SER A 123 0.59 -3.77 5.85
N ALA A 124 -0.32 -4.49 6.53
CA ALA A 124 -0.10 -5.90 6.88
C ALA A 124 -1.40 -6.67 7.07
N GLY A 125 -1.27 -7.99 6.94
CA GLY A 125 -2.22 -8.99 7.41
C GLY A 125 -3.57 -9.00 6.70
N MET A 126 -4.53 -9.58 7.42
CA MET A 126 -5.92 -9.81 7.02
C MET A 126 -6.06 -10.83 5.87
N ALA A 127 -5.06 -11.68 5.63
CA ALA A 127 -5.18 -12.81 4.71
C ALA A 127 -6.17 -13.86 5.25
N VAL A 128 -6.12 -14.13 6.56
CA VAL A 128 -6.99 -15.11 7.22
C VAL A 128 -7.51 -14.62 8.59
N PRO A 129 -8.66 -15.12 9.08
CA PRO A 129 -9.23 -14.68 10.36
C PRO A 129 -8.40 -14.97 11.61
N GLU A 130 -7.50 -15.96 11.55
CA GLU A 130 -6.69 -16.43 12.68
C GLU A 130 -5.45 -15.56 12.98
N GLU A 131 -5.27 -14.46 12.24
CA GLU A 131 -4.14 -13.55 12.43
C GLU A 131 -4.22 -12.78 13.76
N GLU A 132 -3.21 -12.98 14.62
CA GLU A 132 -3.02 -12.20 15.84
C GLU A 132 -2.20 -10.94 15.58
N ILE A 133 -2.89 -9.87 15.15
CA ILE A 133 -2.25 -8.60 14.78
C ILE A 133 -1.82 -7.82 16.03
N PRO A 134 -0.54 -7.47 16.20
CA PRO A 134 -0.03 -6.76 17.39
C PRO A 134 -0.30 -5.25 17.29
N TYR A 135 -1.57 -4.86 17.39
CA TYR A 135 -1.98 -3.46 17.28
C TYR A 135 -1.30 -2.57 18.34
N GLY A 136 -0.65 -1.52 17.87
CA GLY A 136 -0.06 -0.47 18.70
C GLY A 136 0.34 0.74 17.86
N PRO A 137 0.68 1.90 18.48
CA PRO A 137 1.10 3.07 17.73
C PRO A 137 2.30 2.76 16.81
N GLY A 138 2.14 3.01 15.51
CA GLY A 138 3.22 2.82 14.53
C GLY A 138 3.68 1.38 14.31
N PHE A 139 2.89 0.38 14.70
CA PHE A 139 3.30 -1.04 14.64
C PHE A 139 3.71 -1.56 13.25
N LEU A 140 3.33 -0.85 12.17
CA LEU A 140 3.73 -1.19 10.79
C LEU A 140 4.91 -0.37 10.26
N VAL A 141 5.32 0.68 10.97
CA VAL A 141 6.44 1.55 10.58
C VAL A 141 7.74 0.77 10.37
N PRO A 142 8.10 -0.22 11.22
CA PRO A 142 9.31 -1.00 11.01
C PRO A 142 9.35 -1.73 9.66
N PHE A 143 8.20 -2.13 9.11
CA PHE A 143 8.15 -2.79 7.80
C PHE A 143 8.39 -1.83 6.65
N SER A 144 7.81 -0.62 6.72
CA SER A 144 8.13 0.48 5.78
C SER A 144 9.64 0.74 5.78
N ALA A 145 10.24 0.90 6.96
CA ALA A 145 11.68 1.14 7.10
C ALA A 145 12.52 -0.02 6.55
N GLY A 146 12.12 -1.26 6.81
CA GLY A 146 12.78 -2.47 6.32
C GLY A 146 12.77 -2.57 4.79
N ILE A 147 11.64 -2.30 4.14
CA ILE A 147 11.54 -2.30 2.68
C ILE A 147 12.34 -1.15 2.07
N ARG A 148 12.18 0.06 2.61
CA ARG A 148 12.87 1.26 2.14
C ARG A 148 14.39 1.08 2.16
N SER A 149 14.94 0.60 3.27
CA SER A 149 16.38 0.36 3.42
C SER A 149 16.90 -0.76 2.51
N ALA A 150 16.14 -1.85 2.33
CA ALA A 150 16.59 -3.02 1.57
C ALA A 150 16.46 -2.88 0.04
N VAL A 151 15.62 -1.97 -0.45
CA VAL A 151 15.24 -1.85 -1.87
C VAL A 151 15.50 -0.44 -2.44
N ALA A 152 15.65 0.56 -1.58
CA ALA A 152 15.76 1.97 -1.95
C ALA A 152 14.60 2.41 -2.88
N ILE A 153 13.38 1.99 -2.54
CA ILE A 153 12.12 2.46 -3.14
C ILE A 153 11.42 3.34 -2.10
N PRO A 154 10.76 4.43 -2.49
CA PRO A 154 9.95 5.20 -1.56
C PRO A 154 8.89 4.35 -0.88
N THR A 155 8.64 4.59 0.41
CA THR A 155 7.62 3.86 1.17
C THR A 155 6.66 4.77 1.91
N GLY A 156 5.43 4.30 2.06
CA GLY A 156 4.41 4.88 2.91
C GLY A 156 4.26 4.09 4.21
N ALA A 157 4.28 4.81 5.34
CA ALA A 157 3.96 4.25 6.64
C ALA A 157 2.50 4.51 7.02
N VAL A 158 1.83 3.48 7.52
CA VAL A 158 0.48 3.53 8.08
C VAL A 158 0.47 2.80 9.42
N GLY A 159 -0.68 2.78 10.11
CA GLY A 159 -0.87 1.93 11.29
C GLY A 159 -0.80 2.72 12.60
N LEU A 160 -1.97 3.21 13.04
CA LEU A 160 -2.13 3.91 14.32
C LEU A 160 -1.16 5.09 14.49
N ILE A 161 -0.95 5.85 13.42
CA ILE A 161 -0.26 7.14 13.48
C ILE A 161 -1.32 8.21 13.71
N THR A 162 -1.23 8.91 14.83
CA THR A 162 -2.25 9.92 15.23
C THR A 162 -1.63 11.20 15.77
N ASP A 163 -0.40 11.15 16.25
CA ASP A 163 0.30 12.28 16.87
C ASP A 163 1.22 12.98 15.85
N PRO A 164 1.24 14.33 15.77
CA PRO A 164 2.12 15.05 14.87
C PRO A 164 3.62 14.77 15.07
N ALA A 165 4.09 14.64 16.32
CA ALA A 165 5.48 14.35 16.62
C ALA A 165 5.87 12.92 16.21
N GLN A 166 4.93 11.97 16.34
CA GLN A 166 5.11 10.62 15.80
C GLN A 166 5.28 10.64 14.26
N ALA A 167 4.41 11.35 13.55
CA ALA A 167 4.49 11.47 12.09
C ALA A 167 5.80 12.13 11.64
N GLU A 168 6.20 13.22 12.31
CA GLU A 168 7.48 13.89 12.05
C GLU A 168 8.66 12.96 12.30
N GLN A 169 8.68 12.24 13.43
CA GLN A 169 9.76 11.31 13.74
C GLN A 169 9.94 10.25 12.65
N ILE A 170 8.84 9.70 12.12
CA ILE A 170 8.87 8.70 11.04
C ILE A 170 9.60 9.24 9.80
N ILE A 171 9.27 10.46 9.38
CA ILE A 171 9.89 11.10 8.21
C ILE A 171 11.33 11.52 8.51
N ALA A 172 11.57 12.24 9.62
CA ALA A 172 12.86 12.78 9.99
C ALA A 172 13.94 11.71 10.19
N THR A 173 13.54 10.50 10.61
CA THR A 173 14.45 9.36 10.78
C THR A 173 14.51 8.42 9.57
N GLY A 174 13.85 8.79 8.46
CA GLY A 174 13.91 8.04 7.20
C GLY A 174 13.21 6.68 7.24
N GLN A 175 12.24 6.49 8.13
CA GLN A 175 11.45 5.24 8.25
C GLN A 175 10.37 5.14 7.16
N ALA A 176 9.98 6.26 6.55
CA ALA A 176 9.11 6.34 5.38
C ALA A 176 9.34 7.67 4.65
N ASP A 177 8.81 7.77 3.44
CA ASP A 177 8.79 9.00 2.64
C ASP A 177 7.42 9.70 2.69
N VAL A 178 6.35 8.96 3.03
CA VAL A 178 5.01 9.50 3.31
C VAL A 178 4.38 8.83 4.54
N VAL A 179 3.49 9.56 5.22
CA VAL A 179 2.66 9.06 6.32
C VAL A 179 1.19 9.03 5.88
N SER A 180 0.58 7.86 5.93
CA SER A 180 -0.83 7.64 5.61
C SER A 180 -1.68 7.67 6.88
N LEU A 181 -2.68 8.55 6.92
CA LEU A 181 -3.62 8.70 8.03
C LEU A 181 -5.02 8.24 7.61
N ALA A 182 -5.63 7.36 8.41
CA ALA A 182 -6.98 6.85 8.15
C ALA A 182 -7.96 7.31 9.24
N ARG A 183 -8.09 6.53 10.32
CA ARG A 183 -9.02 6.81 11.43
C ARG A 183 -8.83 8.19 12.05
N GLN A 184 -7.62 8.75 12.02
CA GLN A 184 -7.38 10.10 12.54
C GLN A 184 -8.04 11.17 11.67
N MET A 185 -7.96 11.06 10.35
CA MET A 185 -8.62 12.00 9.43
C MET A 185 -10.16 11.93 9.50
N LEU A 186 -10.71 10.78 9.90
CA LEU A 186 -12.15 10.64 10.14
C LEU A 186 -12.62 11.36 11.41
N ARG A 187 -11.76 11.44 12.43
CA ARG A 187 -12.07 12.12 13.70
C ARG A 187 -11.73 13.61 13.65
N ASP A 188 -10.66 13.95 12.94
CA ASP A 188 -10.15 15.30 12.79
C ASP A 188 -9.73 15.53 11.33
N PRO A 189 -10.63 16.04 10.48
CA PRO A 189 -10.31 16.31 9.07
C PRO A 189 -9.32 17.47 8.90
N TYR A 190 -9.10 18.29 9.93
CA TYR A 190 -8.13 19.40 9.92
C TYR A 190 -6.81 19.04 10.60
N TRP A 191 -6.59 17.75 10.85
CA TRP A 191 -5.36 17.26 11.48
C TRP A 191 -4.08 17.83 10.87
N PRO A 192 -3.91 17.97 9.53
CA PRO A 192 -2.71 18.57 8.97
C PRO A 192 -2.46 20.03 9.42
N LEU A 193 -3.53 20.82 9.60
CA LEU A 193 -3.43 22.20 10.10
C LEU A 193 -3.04 22.22 11.59
N HIS A 194 -3.62 21.32 12.39
CA HIS A 194 -3.28 21.17 13.80
C HIS A 194 -1.85 20.65 13.99
N ALA A 195 -1.43 19.70 13.17
CA ALA A 195 -0.08 19.16 13.15
C ALA A 195 0.95 20.24 12.79
N ALA A 196 0.67 21.05 11.77
CA ALA A 196 1.54 22.18 11.41
C ALA A 196 1.71 23.16 12.59
N LYS A 197 0.61 23.51 13.30
CA LYS A 197 0.68 24.35 14.52
C LYS A 197 1.53 23.70 15.62
N ALA A 198 1.31 22.42 15.90
CA ALA A 198 2.03 21.67 16.93
C ALA A 198 3.53 21.55 16.65
N LEU A 199 3.92 21.42 15.37
CA LEU A 199 5.30 21.32 14.92
C LEU A 199 5.95 22.68 14.62
N GLY A 200 5.25 23.80 14.84
CA GLY A 200 5.77 25.14 14.57
C GLY A 200 5.94 25.48 13.08
N VAL A 201 5.27 24.75 12.19
CA VAL A 201 5.32 24.94 10.73
C VAL A 201 4.17 25.84 10.27
N THR A 202 4.47 26.82 9.41
CA THR A 202 3.43 27.62 8.78
C THR A 202 2.90 26.93 7.53
N MET A 203 1.60 26.63 7.51
CA MET A 203 0.88 26.10 6.35
C MET A 203 -0.14 27.13 5.84
N PRO A 204 -0.42 27.21 4.52
CA PRO A 204 -1.54 28.00 4.01
C PRO A 204 -2.87 27.46 4.55
N TRP A 205 -3.73 28.36 5.01
CA TRP A 205 -5.11 28.04 5.40
C TRP A 205 -6.06 28.56 4.31
N PRO A 206 -7.22 27.92 4.09
CA PRO A 206 -8.29 28.53 3.32
C PRO A 206 -8.62 29.92 3.85
N ASN A 207 -8.84 30.89 2.95
CA ASN A 207 -9.06 32.31 3.31
C ASN A 207 -10.15 32.50 4.38
N GLN A 208 -11.19 31.68 4.31
CA GLN A 208 -12.34 31.68 5.21
C GLN A 208 -11.97 31.32 6.66
N TYR A 209 -10.85 30.64 6.88
CA TYR A 209 -10.43 30.13 8.19
C TYR A 209 -9.25 30.90 8.81
N LEU A 210 -8.73 31.94 8.14
CA LEU A 210 -7.55 32.67 8.62
C LEU A 210 -7.68 33.21 10.05
N ARG A 211 -8.90 33.61 10.47
CA ARG A 211 -9.16 34.10 11.84
C ARG A 211 -9.11 33.01 12.91
N ALA A 212 -9.22 31.73 12.54
CA ALA A 212 -9.14 30.60 13.47
C ALA A 212 -7.70 30.10 13.68
N LYS A 213 -6.74 30.55 12.86
CA LYS A 213 -5.34 30.06 12.88
C LYS A 213 -4.64 30.25 14.24
N ASN A 214 -4.88 31.38 14.89
CA ASN A 214 -4.20 31.79 16.14
C ASN A 214 -5.10 31.67 17.38
N GLY A 215 -6.35 31.20 17.19
CA GLY A 215 -7.27 30.92 18.29
C GLY A 215 -6.95 29.63 19.03
#